data_AF-A0A846ZX20-F1
#
_entry.id   AF-A0A846ZX20-F1
#
_cell.length_a   1.000
_cell.length_b   1.000
_cell.length_c   1.000
_cell.angle_alpha   90.00
_cell.angle_beta   90.00
_cell.angle_gamma   90.00
#
_symmetry.space_group_name_H-M   'P 1'
#
loop_
_entity.id
_entity.type
_entity.pdbx_description
1 polymer ?
#
loop_
_entity_poly.entity_id
_entity_poly.type
_entity_poly.pdbx_seq_one_letter_code
_entity_poly.pdbx_strand_id
1 'polypeptide(L)'
;PWTGAILAMVSLPDYDPDAFSRTPPERMKNRAIGDVYEPGSIFKPIVAAIALDSGAVGYNEKFDCENGYFARYRIGEFGNKRYGVLDMREIQIHSSNVGMAKIGLTMGDKKLYNGLQLFGFGTPTGVDMPGEEGGILHPLNRWSGWSITRIPFGHEVSVTALQMARAYCILANGGSVVRPHIVRAVVDRSGKVTEYKQPGAGAGYILKPEVAHWMVRDALTAVVNEGTGAPAALKNCQVWGKTGTANMALPGGGYDESNYVASFVGGAPADKPAVVVLVSIIRPNRDLGKGYSGGRVAAPVVKEILENTLPYLGVIDHPEPKPLRPNQVTAQR
;
A
#
# COMPACT_ATOMS: atom_id res chain seq x y z
N PRO A 1 -1.94 -12.00 -5.01
CA PRO A 1 -0.55 -11.54 -5.28
C PRO A 1 0.18 -12.34 -6.37
N TRP A 2 0.07 -13.67 -6.37
CA TRP A 2 0.78 -14.56 -7.29
C TRP A 2 0.42 -14.41 -8.77
N THR A 3 -0.85 -14.09 -9.05
CA THR A 3 -1.38 -14.05 -10.42
C THR A 3 -1.46 -12.64 -10.99
N GLY A 4 -1.58 -11.62 -10.13
CA GLY A 4 -1.97 -10.27 -10.53
C GLY A 4 -3.46 -10.10 -10.80
N ALA A 5 -4.30 -11.13 -10.61
CA ALA A 5 -5.73 -11.01 -10.78
C ALA A 5 -6.31 -10.01 -9.77
N ILE A 6 -7.12 -9.08 -10.26
CA ILE A 6 -7.87 -8.12 -9.44
C ILE A 6 -9.20 -8.79 -9.05
N LEU A 7 -9.33 -9.12 -7.77
CA LEU A 7 -10.57 -9.74 -7.26
C LEU A 7 -11.69 -8.73 -7.07
N ALA A 8 -11.34 -7.50 -6.70
CA ALA A 8 -12.26 -6.39 -6.55
C ALA A 8 -11.50 -5.07 -6.76
N MET A 9 -12.18 -4.09 -7.36
CA MET A 9 -11.69 -2.72 -7.47
C MET A 9 -12.87 -1.77 -7.28
N VAL A 10 -12.81 -0.93 -6.26
CA VAL A 10 -13.92 -0.08 -5.85
C VAL A 10 -13.43 1.35 -5.70
N SER A 11 -14.20 2.29 -6.27
CA SER A 11 -13.98 3.73 -6.15
C SER A 11 -15.27 4.38 -5.64
N LEU A 12 -15.19 5.09 -4.52
CA LEU A 12 -16.33 5.81 -3.94
C LEU A 12 -16.08 7.33 -3.95
N PRO A 13 -17.13 8.17 -4.08
CA PRO A 13 -18.51 7.77 -4.44
C PRO A 13 -18.57 7.22 -5.88
N ASP A 14 -19.49 6.27 -6.08
CA ASP A 14 -19.76 5.61 -7.36
C ASP A 14 -20.88 6.33 -8.13
N TYR A 15 -21.35 5.69 -9.20
CA TYR A 15 -22.44 6.17 -10.03
C TYR A 15 -23.30 4.99 -10.52
N ASP A 16 -24.53 5.31 -10.88
CA ASP A 16 -25.44 4.37 -11.55
C ASP A 16 -25.11 4.32 -13.06
N PRO A 17 -24.66 3.17 -13.60
CA PRO A 17 -24.34 3.02 -15.02
C PRO A 17 -25.54 3.32 -15.94
N ASP A 18 -26.78 3.07 -15.50
CA ASP A 18 -27.98 3.34 -16.30
C ASP A 18 -28.26 4.85 -16.42
N ALA A 19 -27.70 5.66 -15.50
CA ALA A 19 -27.82 7.11 -15.48
C ALA A 19 -26.53 7.84 -15.92
N PHE A 20 -25.63 7.19 -16.67
CA PHE A 20 -24.33 7.76 -17.03
C PHE A 20 -24.46 9.13 -17.73
N SER A 21 -25.44 9.32 -18.62
CA SER A 21 -25.63 10.59 -19.35
C SER A 21 -25.85 11.82 -18.46
N ARG A 22 -26.30 11.63 -17.21
CA ARG A 22 -26.56 12.68 -16.22
C ARG A 22 -25.53 12.70 -15.09
N THR A 23 -24.60 11.77 -15.10
CA THR A 23 -23.59 11.63 -14.05
C THR A 23 -22.43 12.60 -14.32
N PRO A 24 -21.92 13.34 -13.31
CA PRO A 24 -20.74 14.17 -13.50
C PRO A 24 -19.52 13.32 -13.88
N PRO A 25 -18.67 13.73 -14.85
CA PRO A 25 -17.51 12.95 -15.28
C PRO A 25 -16.58 12.52 -14.13
N GLU A 26 -16.41 13.37 -13.12
CA GLU A 26 -15.63 13.05 -11.92
C GLU A 26 -16.12 11.81 -11.16
N ARG A 27 -17.43 11.50 -11.18
CA ARG A 27 -17.98 10.29 -10.55
C ARG A 27 -17.80 9.02 -11.38
N MET A 28 -17.54 9.16 -12.68
CA MET A 28 -17.30 8.03 -13.58
C MET A 28 -15.85 7.52 -13.54
N LYS A 29 -14.93 8.31 -12.96
CA LYS A 29 -13.52 7.95 -12.87
C LYS A 29 -13.33 6.73 -11.96
N ASN A 30 -12.58 5.77 -12.45
CA ASN A 30 -12.01 4.74 -11.60
C ASN A 30 -10.76 5.29 -10.90
N ARG A 31 -10.96 5.87 -9.72
CA ARG A 31 -9.92 6.53 -8.92
C ARG A 31 -8.75 5.61 -8.57
N ALA A 32 -8.99 4.30 -8.49
CA ALA A 32 -7.94 3.34 -8.20
C ALA A 32 -6.82 3.29 -9.26
N ILE A 33 -7.14 3.67 -10.50
CA ILE A 33 -6.18 3.72 -11.63
C ILE A 33 -5.98 5.13 -12.18
N GLY A 34 -6.94 6.04 -11.99
CA GLY A 34 -6.93 7.37 -12.61
C GLY A 34 -6.53 8.51 -11.69
N ASP A 35 -6.59 8.34 -10.36
CA ASP A 35 -6.17 9.38 -9.42
C ASP A 35 -4.75 9.09 -8.91
N VAL A 36 -3.90 10.11 -8.92
CA VAL A 36 -2.53 10.05 -8.40
C VAL A 36 -2.42 10.82 -7.09
N TYR A 37 -1.64 10.29 -6.15
CA TYR A 37 -1.43 10.92 -4.85
C TYR A 37 -0.04 10.58 -4.30
N GLU A 38 0.48 11.40 -3.38
CA GLU A 38 1.68 11.06 -2.64
C GLU A 38 1.38 9.92 -1.64
N PRO A 39 2.04 8.75 -1.73
CA PRO A 39 1.70 7.59 -0.92
C PRO A 39 2.06 7.76 0.56
N GLY A 40 3.02 8.63 0.88
CA GLY A 40 3.59 8.71 2.22
C GLY A 40 4.07 7.34 2.72
N SER A 41 3.78 7.02 3.97
CA SER A 41 4.40 5.88 4.66
C SER A 41 4.09 4.48 4.10
N ILE A 42 3.09 4.30 3.23
CA ILE A 42 2.90 3.01 2.53
C ILE A 42 3.99 2.75 1.47
N PHE A 43 4.79 3.75 1.12
CA PHE A 43 5.91 3.62 0.18
C PHE A 43 7.18 3.04 0.84
N LYS A 44 7.35 3.25 2.15
CA LYS A 44 8.56 2.89 2.90
C LYS A 44 8.99 1.44 2.75
N PRO A 45 8.07 0.44 2.81
CA PRO A 45 8.46 -0.96 2.66
C PRO A 45 9.06 -1.26 1.30
N ILE A 46 8.62 -0.57 0.24
CA ILE A 46 9.18 -0.74 -1.11
C ILE A 46 10.62 -0.24 -1.16
N VAL A 47 10.86 0.96 -0.62
CA VAL A 47 12.20 1.56 -0.57
C VAL A 47 13.14 0.76 0.34
N ALA A 48 12.65 0.28 1.48
CA ALA A 48 13.39 -0.61 2.37
C ALA A 48 13.80 -1.90 1.66
N ALA A 49 12.89 -2.52 0.91
CA ALA A 49 13.18 -3.72 0.14
C ALA A 49 14.28 -3.46 -0.91
N ILE A 50 14.22 -2.34 -1.63
CA ILE A 50 15.25 -1.96 -2.62
C ILE A 50 16.62 -1.78 -1.94
N ALA A 51 16.66 -1.13 -0.77
CA ALA A 51 17.90 -0.90 -0.03
C ALA A 51 18.56 -2.21 0.43
N LEU A 52 17.75 -3.16 0.93
CA LEU A 52 18.21 -4.50 1.33
C LEU A 52 18.66 -5.33 0.12
N ASP A 53 17.86 -5.34 -0.94
CA ASP A 53 18.11 -6.17 -2.13
C ASP A 53 19.40 -5.77 -2.87
N SER A 54 19.61 -4.46 -2.99
CA SER A 54 20.82 -3.88 -3.58
C SER A 54 22.07 -3.99 -2.70
N GLY A 55 21.93 -4.52 -1.47
CA GLY A 55 23.00 -4.62 -0.48
C GLY A 55 23.51 -3.25 0.00
N ALA A 56 22.74 -2.18 -0.19
CA ALA A 56 23.12 -0.85 0.26
C ALA A 56 22.99 -0.69 1.78
N VAL A 57 22.08 -1.44 2.39
CA VAL A 57 21.82 -1.44 3.83
C VAL A 57 21.64 -2.87 4.31
N GLY A 58 22.13 -3.19 5.51
CA GLY A 58 21.90 -4.48 6.18
C GLY A 58 20.63 -4.52 7.03
N TYR A 59 20.07 -5.71 7.26
CA TYR A 59 18.86 -5.91 8.08
C TYR A 59 18.97 -5.34 9.50
N ASN A 60 20.14 -5.53 10.13
CA ASN A 60 20.43 -5.11 11.51
C ASN A 60 21.25 -3.81 11.57
N GLU A 61 21.46 -3.16 10.43
CA GLU A 61 22.17 -1.89 10.39
C GLU A 61 21.40 -0.84 11.19
N LYS A 62 22.13 -0.06 11.99
CA LYS A 62 21.55 0.86 12.95
C LYS A 62 21.62 2.29 12.45
N PHE A 63 20.48 2.97 12.49
CA PHE A 63 20.31 4.36 12.06
C PHE A 63 19.91 5.22 13.25
N ASP A 64 20.74 6.20 13.58
CA ASP A 64 20.38 7.24 14.54
C ASP A 64 19.26 8.10 13.95
N CYS A 65 18.08 8.12 14.58
CA CYS A 65 16.94 8.92 14.15
C CYS A 65 16.94 10.34 14.74
N GLU A 66 18.07 10.78 15.31
CA GLU A 66 18.33 12.14 15.79
C GLU A 66 17.24 12.65 16.74
N ASN A 67 16.80 11.78 17.65
CA ASN A 67 15.75 12.08 18.61
C ASN A 67 14.44 12.55 17.95
N GLY A 68 14.18 12.11 16.70
CA GLY A 68 12.99 12.40 15.93
C GLY A 68 13.05 13.64 15.03
N TYR A 69 14.19 14.31 14.90
CA TYR A 69 14.33 15.46 14.00
C TYR A 69 15.71 15.57 13.35
N PHE A 70 15.76 15.37 12.04
CA PHE A 70 16.98 15.51 11.26
C PHE A 70 17.17 16.96 10.80
N ALA A 71 17.88 17.74 11.60
CA ALA A 71 17.99 19.19 11.42
C ALA A 71 18.55 19.61 10.06
N ARG A 72 19.58 18.89 9.57
CA ARG A 72 20.22 19.14 8.27
C ARG A 72 19.22 19.14 7.12
N TYR A 73 18.20 18.27 7.19
CA TYR A 73 17.20 18.10 6.14
C TYR A 73 15.80 18.59 6.53
N ARG A 74 15.63 19.15 7.74
CA ARG A 74 14.34 19.62 8.26
C ARG A 74 13.26 18.55 8.19
N ILE A 75 13.61 17.31 8.53
CA ILE A 75 12.69 16.16 8.52
C ILE A 75 12.35 15.82 9.96
N GLY A 76 11.07 15.86 10.28
CA GLY A 76 10.53 15.43 11.57
C GLY A 76 9.76 14.13 11.50
N GLU A 77 9.66 13.46 12.64
CA GLU A 77 8.79 12.31 12.82
C GLU A 77 7.32 12.72 12.96
N PHE A 78 6.43 11.85 12.48
CA PHE A 78 5.00 12.07 12.61
C PHE A 78 4.58 12.19 14.07
N GLY A 79 3.86 13.26 14.42
CA GLY A 79 3.38 13.51 15.77
C GLY A 79 4.50 13.85 16.77
N ASN A 80 5.64 14.38 16.30
CA ASN A 80 6.79 14.78 17.13
C ASN A 80 7.34 13.65 18.01
N LYS A 81 7.20 12.39 17.54
CA LYS A 81 7.75 11.23 18.23
C LYS A 81 9.27 11.29 18.23
N ARG A 82 9.86 10.80 19.31
CA ARG A 82 11.30 10.81 19.51
C ARG A 82 11.83 9.40 19.42
N TYR A 83 12.74 9.16 18.50
CA TYR A 83 13.39 7.88 18.30
C TYR A 83 14.91 8.08 18.38
N GLY A 84 15.57 7.19 19.12
CA GLY A 84 17.02 7.11 19.15
C GLY A 84 17.51 6.30 17.95
N VAL A 85 18.28 5.26 18.21
CA VAL A 85 18.82 4.38 17.18
C VAL A 85 17.82 3.27 16.85
N LEU A 86 17.48 3.12 15.58
CA LEU A 86 16.57 2.09 15.08
C LEU A 86 17.25 1.23 14.00
N ASP A 87 16.93 -0.06 13.93
CA ASP A 87 17.21 -0.89 12.74
C ASP A 87 16.10 -0.82 11.68
N MET A 88 16.29 -1.54 10.56
CA MET A 88 15.35 -1.60 9.45
C MET A 88 13.94 -2.03 9.90
N ARG A 89 13.83 -3.02 10.78
CA ARG A 89 12.55 -3.54 11.27
C ARG A 89 11.84 -2.48 12.12
N GLU A 90 12.57 -1.90 13.08
CA GLU A 90 12.07 -0.84 13.96
C GLU A 90 11.64 0.41 13.17
N ILE A 91 12.39 0.79 12.12
CA ILE A 91 12.03 1.88 11.22
C ILE A 91 10.67 1.63 10.56
N GLN A 92 10.36 0.39 10.15
CA GLN A 92 9.04 0.07 9.59
C GLN A 92 7.94 0.13 10.65
N ILE A 93 8.16 -0.46 11.84
CA ILE A 93 7.20 -0.50 12.96
C ILE A 93 6.79 0.92 13.38
N HIS A 94 7.80 1.76 13.64
CA HIS A 94 7.61 3.14 14.07
C HIS A 94 7.30 4.08 12.92
N SER A 95 7.44 3.60 11.68
CA SER A 95 7.24 4.38 10.47
C SER A 95 8.11 5.63 10.47
N SER A 96 9.39 5.49 10.81
CA SER A 96 10.32 6.61 10.98
C SER A 96 10.61 7.32 9.65
N ASN A 97 10.40 8.65 9.58
CA ASN A 97 10.76 9.48 8.43
C ASN A 97 12.27 9.71 8.39
N VAL A 98 12.88 9.97 9.54
CA VAL A 98 14.33 10.23 9.64
C VAL A 98 15.12 8.98 9.24
N GLY A 99 14.75 7.80 9.75
CA GLY A 99 15.37 6.53 9.39
C GLY A 99 15.30 6.25 7.89
N MET A 100 14.13 6.47 7.27
CA MET A 100 13.99 6.28 5.82
C MET A 100 14.80 7.30 5.00
N ALA A 101 14.87 8.56 5.44
CA ALA A 101 15.71 9.56 4.80
C ALA A 101 17.19 9.16 4.82
N LYS A 102 17.66 8.60 5.94
CA LYS A 102 19.04 8.11 6.09
C LYS A 102 19.29 6.85 5.26
N ILE A 103 18.34 5.91 5.20
CA ILE A 103 18.40 4.77 4.27
C ILE A 103 18.53 5.26 2.82
N GLY A 104 17.75 6.28 2.42
CA GLY A 104 17.86 6.90 1.10
C GLY A 104 19.26 7.46 0.84
N LEU A 105 19.82 8.22 1.77
CA LEU A 105 21.18 8.77 1.67
C LEU A 105 22.25 7.68 1.55
N THR A 106 22.15 6.60 2.33
CA THR A 106 23.09 5.46 2.26
C THR A 106 22.99 4.74 0.91
N MET A 107 21.79 4.57 0.39
CA MET A 107 21.55 3.89 -0.89
C MET A 107 21.98 4.73 -2.11
N GLY A 108 21.76 6.04 -2.06
CA GLY A 108 22.06 6.97 -3.14
C GLY A 108 21.05 6.94 -4.29
N ASP A 109 21.03 8.05 -5.04
CA ASP A 109 19.94 8.38 -5.97
C ASP A 109 19.76 7.33 -7.08
N LYS A 110 20.87 6.87 -7.67
CA LYS A 110 20.83 5.94 -8.81
C LYS A 110 20.22 4.59 -8.44
N LYS A 111 20.59 4.04 -7.28
CA LYS A 111 20.06 2.75 -6.80
C LYS A 111 18.58 2.90 -6.45
N LEU A 112 18.21 3.97 -5.75
CA LEU A 112 16.81 4.26 -5.42
C LEU A 112 15.96 4.39 -6.69
N TYR A 113 16.36 5.25 -7.62
CA TYR A 113 15.64 5.50 -8.86
C TYR A 113 15.45 4.23 -9.68
N ASN A 114 16.52 3.48 -9.93
CA ASN A 114 16.46 2.24 -10.70
C ASN A 114 15.55 1.20 -10.03
N GLY A 115 15.63 1.05 -8.70
CA GLY A 115 14.76 0.15 -7.96
C GLY A 115 13.28 0.54 -8.09
N LEU A 116 12.97 1.83 -7.95
CA LEU A 116 11.60 2.33 -8.12
C LEU A 116 11.06 2.11 -9.54
N GLN A 117 11.91 2.26 -10.56
CA GLN A 117 11.55 1.94 -11.94
C GLN A 117 11.30 0.44 -12.14
N LEU A 118 12.08 -0.46 -11.52
CA LEU A 118 11.81 -1.90 -11.56
C LEU A 118 10.47 -2.25 -10.91
N PHE A 119 10.09 -1.53 -9.85
CA PHE A 119 8.75 -1.58 -9.28
C PHE A 119 7.66 -0.96 -10.16
N GLY A 120 8.00 -0.33 -11.29
CA GLY A 120 7.06 0.22 -12.27
C GLY A 120 6.47 1.58 -11.92
N PHE A 121 7.06 2.33 -10.99
CA PHE A 121 6.59 3.68 -10.65
C PHE A 121 6.95 4.68 -11.76
N GLY A 122 6.02 5.61 -12.04
CA GLY A 122 6.14 6.57 -13.14
C GLY A 122 5.70 6.03 -14.50
N THR A 123 5.20 4.79 -14.56
CA THR A 123 4.65 4.15 -15.76
C THR A 123 3.33 3.44 -15.46
N PRO A 124 2.35 3.45 -16.37
CA PRO A 124 1.14 2.63 -16.24
C PRO A 124 1.48 1.15 -16.00
N THR A 125 0.69 0.44 -15.18
CA THR A 125 0.94 -0.97 -14.88
C THR A 125 0.62 -1.90 -16.04
N GLY A 126 -0.15 -1.41 -17.02
CA GLY A 126 -0.60 -2.18 -18.17
C GLY A 126 -1.78 -3.09 -17.84
N VAL A 127 -2.61 -2.66 -16.86
CA VAL A 127 -3.90 -3.27 -16.57
C VAL A 127 -4.80 -3.19 -17.81
N ASP A 128 -5.66 -4.17 -17.98
CA ASP A 128 -6.56 -4.32 -19.13
C ASP A 128 -7.80 -3.42 -19.04
N MET A 129 -7.61 -2.17 -18.62
CA MET A 129 -8.64 -1.14 -18.51
C MET A 129 -8.19 0.21 -19.08
N PRO A 130 -9.13 1.02 -19.60
CA PRO A 130 -8.84 2.38 -20.03
C PRO A 130 -8.67 3.34 -18.84
N GLY A 131 -7.99 4.47 -19.08
CA GLY A 131 -7.88 5.56 -18.10
C GLY A 131 -6.86 5.34 -16.99
N GLU A 132 -5.89 4.44 -17.19
CA GLU A 132 -4.79 4.23 -16.25
C GLU A 132 -3.77 5.36 -16.33
N GLU A 133 -3.49 5.97 -15.18
CA GLU A 133 -2.40 6.92 -14.99
C GLU A 133 -1.11 6.23 -14.56
N GLY A 134 0.03 6.83 -14.94
CA GLY A 134 1.36 6.30 -14.62
C GLY A 134 1.94 6.76 -13.27
N GLY A 135 1.24 7.63 -12.54
CA GLY A 135 1.84 8.35 -11.42
C GLY A 135 2.95 9.30 -11.88
N ILE A 136 3.74 9.79 -10.93
CA ILE A 136 4.84 10.72 -11.18
C ILE A 136 6.08 10.25 -10.41
N LEU A 137 7.05 9.72 -11.15
CA LEU A 137 8.43 9.56 -10.69
C LEU A 137 9.31 10.40 -11.59
N HIS A 138 9.79 11.55 -11.09
CA HIS A 138 10.63 12.42 -11.91
C HIS A 138 11.92 11.70 -12.34
N PRO A 139 12.41 11.91 -13.58
CA PRO A 139 13.69 11.36 -14.00
C PRO A 139 14.81 11.89 -13.12
N LEU A 140 15.86 11.09 -12.96
CA LEU A 140 16.95 11.34 -12.02
C LEU A 140 17.61 12.72 -12.18
N ASN A 141 17.71 13.24 -13.42
CA ASN A 141 18.27 14.57 -13.70
C ASN A 141 17.41 15.75 -13.20
N ARG A 142 16.16 15.49 -12.78
CA ARG A 142 15.27 16.48 -12.17
C ARG A 142 15.23 16.37 -10.64
N TRP A 143 15.94 15.41 -10.06
CA TRP A 143 16.03 15.30 -8.61
C TRP A 143 16.88 16.43 -8.06
N SER A 144 16.43 17.01 -6.96
CA SER A 144 17.22 17.97 -6.21
C SER A 144 18.01 17.25 -5.12
N GLY A 145 18.92 17.95 -4.43
CA GLY A 145 19.57 17.42 -3.22
C GLY A 145 18.58 17.07 -2.09
N TRP A 146 17.30 17.41 -2.25
CA TRP A 146 16.24 17.08 -1.32
C TRP A 146 15.50 15.77 -1.65
N SER A 147 15.43 15.39 -2.92
CA SER A 147 14.61 14.27 -3.38
C SER A 147 15.03 12.93 -2.74
N ILE A 148 16.34 12.71 -2.59
CA ILE A 148 16.89 11.48 -1.98
C ILE A 148 16.47 11.25 -0.54
N THR A 149 16.10 12.30 0.19
CA THR A 149 15.62 12.17 1.57
C THR A 149 14.10 12.15 1.66
N ARG A 150 13.35 12.54 0.62
CA ARG A 150 11.87 12.70 0.65
C ARG A 150 11.14 11.54 -0.01
N ILE A 151 11.64 11.10 -1.16
CA ILE A 151 11.13 9.92 -1.88
C ILE A 151 11.12 8.67 -0.99
N PRO A 152 12.13 8.38 -0.14
CA PRO A 152 12.12 7.19 0.71
C PRO A 152 10.92 7.04 1.63
N PHE A 153 10.31 8.15 2.06
CA PHE A 153 9.11 8.12 2.89
C PHE A 153 7.83 8.50 2.13
N GLY A 154 7.88 8.52 0.80
CA GLY A 154 6.72 8.63 -0.08
C GLY A 154 6.27 10.05 -0.39
N HIS A 155 7.19 11.02 -0.35
CA HIS A 155 6.97 12.40 -0.80
C HIS A 155 7.82 12.69 -2.06
N GLU A 156 7.48 13.71 -2.85
CA GLU A 156 8.08 13.98 -4.18
C GLU A 156 7.88 12.84 -5.21
N VAL A 157 6.95 11.92 -4.93
CA VAL A 157 6.54 10.84 -5.81
C VAL A 157 5.02 10.72 -5.73
N SER A 158 4.36 10.56 -6.87
CA SER A 158 2.92 10.30 -6.93
C SER A 158 2.65 8.93 -7.54
N VAL A 159 1.67 8.22 -7.01
CA VAL A 159 1.32 6.87 -7.41
C VAL A 159 -0.18 6.73 -7.56
N THR A 160 -0.62 5.75 -8.34
CA THR A 160 -2.02 5.28 -8.29
C THR A 160 -2.17 4.23 -7.20
N ALA A 161 -3.41 4.02 -6.74
CA ALA A 161 -3.71 2.96 -5.77
C ALA A 161 -3.34 1.57 -6.33
N LEU A 162 -3.55 1.35 -7.63
CA LEU A 162 -3.18 0.11 -8.30
C LEU A 162 -1.66 -0.12 -8.33
N GLN A 163 -0.85 0.91 -8.60
CA GLN A 163 0.61 0.79 -8.54
C GLN A 163 1.09 0.37 -7.14
N MET A 164 0.51 0.95 -6.09
CA MET A 164 0.84 0.56 -4.71
C MET A 164 0.41 -0.86 -4.38
N ALA A 165 -0.81 -1.25 -4.74
CA ALA A 165 -1.29 -2.62 -4.54
C ALA A 165 -0.42 -3.65 -5.28
N ARG A 166 0.00 -3.33 -6.52
CA ARG A 166 0.92 -4.14 -7.32
C ARG A 166 2.28 -4.27 -6.65
N ALA A 167 2.86 -3.19 -6.13
CA ALA A 167 4.14 -3.20 -5.43
C ALA A 167 4.09 -4.12 -4.19
N TYR A 168 2.98 -4.11 -3.44
CA TYR A 168 2.78 -5.03 -2.32
C TYR A 168 2.51 -6.47 -2.76
N CYS A 169 1.91 -6.69 -3.94
CA CYS A 169 1.84 -8.03 -4.53
C CYS A 169 3.22 -8.60 -4.86
N ILE A 170 4.17 -7.76 -5.31
CA ILE A 170 5.57 -8.15 -5.56
C ILE A 170 6.26 -8.56 -4.26
N LEU A 171 6.04 -7.84 -3.14
CA LEU A 171 6.54 -8.30 -1.84
C LEU A 171 5.90 -9.63 -1.43
N ALA A 172 4.57 -9.74 -1.58
CA ALA A 172 3.78 -10.88 -1.16
C ALA A 172 4.04 -12.18 -1.95
N ASN A 173 4.47 -12.08 -3.21
CA ASN A 173 4.73 -13.23 -4.07
C ASN A 173 6.21 -13.67 -4.11
N GLY A 174 7.03 -13.16 -3.19
CA GLY A 174 8.45 -13.49 -3.12
C GLY A 174 9.32 -12.73 -4.12
N GLY A 175 8.90 -11.54 -4.56
CA GLY A 175 9.72 -10.64 -5.37
C GLY A 175 9.53 -10.74 -6.88
N SER A 176 8.56 -11.51 -7.35
CA SER A 176 8.32 -11.72 -8.78
C SER A 176 7.48 -10.60 -9.41
N VAL A 177 7.73 -10.28 -10.69
CA VAL A 177 6.97 -9.28 -11.43
C VAL A 177 5.48 -9.63 -11.44
N VAL A 178 4.63 -8.64 -11.16
CA VAL A 178 3.17 -8.77 -11.20
C VAL A 178 2.63 -7.91 -12.33
N ARG A 179 1.72 -8.45 -13.15
CA ARG A 179 0.90 -7.65 -14.07
C ARG A 179 -0.56 -7.72 -13.66
N PRO A 180 -1.15 -6.60 -13.19
CA PRO A 180 -2.56 -6.56 -12.82
C PRO A 180 -3.47 -6.87 -14.02
N HIS A 181 -4.55 -7.59 -13.79
CA HIS A 181 -5.57 -7.85 -14.81
C HIS A 181 -6.95 -8.10 -14.19
N ILE A 182 -8.01 -7.67 -14.87
CA ILE A 182 -9.41 -7.94 -14.54
C ILE A 182 -9.96 -9.07 -15.41
N VAL A 183 -9.62 -9.11 -16.70
CA VAL A 183 -10.14 -10.11 -17.62
C VAL A 183 -9.47 -11.44 -17.32
N ARG A 184 -10.24 -12.40 -16.78
CA ARG A 184 -9.74 -13.76 -16.52
C ARG A 184 -9.65 -14.58 -17.80
N ALA A 185 -10.67 -14.51 -18.65
CA ALA A 185 -10.76 -15.28 -19.87
C ALA A 185 -11.66 -14.58 -20.90
N VAL A 186 -11.40 -14.86 -22.17
CA VAL A 186 -12.26 -14.49 -23.30
C VAL A 186 -12.85 -15.78 -23.86
N VAL A 187 -14.17 -15.79 -24.09
CA VAL A 187 -14.93 -16.94 -24.56
C VAL A 187 -15.63 -16.55 -25.86
N ASP A 188 -15.51 -17.39 -26.89
CA ASP A 188 -16.19 -17.16 -28.16
C ASP A 188 -17.66 -17.60 -28.13
N ARG A 189 -18.37 -17.40 -29.25
CA ARG A 189 -19.80 -17.73 -29.39
C ARG A 189 -20.09 -19.23 -29.26
N SER A 190 -19.10 -20.10 -29.45
CA SER A 190 -19.23 -21.55 -29.29
C SER A 190 -19.03 -22.02 -27.85
N GLY A 191 -18.71 -21.10 -26.93
CA GLY A 191 -18.37 -21.43 -25.55
C GLY A 191 -16.90 -21.85 -25.38
N LYS A 192 -16.07 -21.73 -26.42
CA LYS A 192 -14.65 -22.07 -26.34
C LYS A 192 -13.86 -20.90 -25.76
N VAL A 193 -13.01 -21.20 -24.79
CA VAL A 193 -12.04 -20.24 -24.24
C VAL A 193 -10.97 -19.95 -25.30
N THR A 194 -10.90 -18.70 -25.76
CA THR A 194 -9.92 -18.25 -26.76
C THR A 194 -8.71 -17.58 -26.14
N GLU A 195 -8.88 -16.98 -24.97
CA GLU A 195 -7.80 -16.42 -24.16
C GLU A 195 -8.05 -16.76 -22.70
N TYR A 196 -7.00 -17.17 -21.98
CA TYR A 196 -7.06 -17.37 -20.55
C TYR A 196 -5.82 -16.73 -19.94
N LYS A 197 -6.01 -15.74 -19.06
CA LYS A 197 -4.90 -15.12 -18.34
C LYS A 197 -4.37 -16.10 -17.31
N GLN A 198 -3.19 -16.64 -17.60
CA GLN A 198 -2.46 -17.44 -16.64
C GLN A 198 -1.64 -16.54 -15.71
N PRO A 199 -1.35 -17.00 -14.47
CA PRO A 199 -0.33 -16.38 -13.65
C PRO A 199 0.95 -16.25 -14.50
N GLY A 200 1.63 -15.11 -14.45
CA GLY A 200 2.82 -14.86 -15.26
C GLY A 200 3.96 -15.81 -14.93
N ALA A 201 3.94 -17.02 -15.49
CA ALA A 201 5.05 -17.96 -15.42
C ALA A 201 6.23 -17.33 -16.16
N GLY A 202 7.33 -17.06 -15.46
CA GLY A 202 8.58 -16.58 -16.07
C GLY A 202 8.74 -15.07 -16.22
N ALA A 203 7.96 -14.23 -15.52
CA ALA A 203 8.08 -12.77 -15.62
C ALA A 203 9.36 -12.18 -14.97
N GLY A 204 10.18 -13.00 -14.31
CA GLY A 204 11.42 -12.60 -13.64
C GLY A 204 11.20 -12.07 -12.22
N TYR A 205 12.30 -11.94 -11.46
CA TYR A 205 12.31 -11.39 -10.11
C TYR A 205 12.82 -9.94 -10.11
N ILE A 206 12.10 -9.06 -9.42
CA ILE A 206 12.51 -7.68 -9.11
C ILE A 206 13.30 -7.64 -7.79
N LEU A 207 12.97 -8.54 -6.86
CA LEU A 207 13.67 -8.70 -5.59
C LEU A 207 14.10 -10.15 -5.41
N LYS A 208 15.19 -10.34 -4.69
CA LYS A 208 15.55 -11.64 -4.12
C LYS A 208 14.43 -12.15 -3.22
N PRO A 209 14.03 -13.44 -3.33
CA PRO A 209 12.96 -14.01 -2.51
C PRO A 209 13.14 -13.82 -1.01
N GLU A 210 14.37 -13.92 -0.50
CA GLU A 210 14.68 -13.73 0.92
C GLU A 210 14.34 -12.33 1.43
N VAL A 211 14.58 -11.29 0.61
CA VAL A 211 14.25 -9.89 0.97
C VAL A 211 12.74 -9.71 1.00
N ALA A 212 12.05 -10.20 -0.04
CA ALA A 212 10.59 -10.12 -0.13
C ALA A 212 9.91 -10.87 1.03
N HIS A 213 10.37 -12.08 1.34
CA HIS A 213 9.87 -12.86 2.47
C HIS A 213 10.12 -12.18 3.80
N TRP A 214 11.31 -11.64 4.05
CA TRP A 214 11.62 -10.91 5.29
C TRP A 214 10.75 -9.67 5.45
N MET A 215 10.56 -8.90 4.37
CA MET A 215 9.69 -7.73 4.40
C MET A 215 8.26 -8.09 4.81
N VAL A 216 7.70 -9.19 4.29
CA VAL A 216 6.33 -9.62 4.60
C VAL A 216 6.24 -10.26 5.98
N ARG A 217 7.06 -11.28 6.24
CA ARG A 217 6.93 -12.17 7.40
C ARG A 217 7.45 -11.54 8.69
N ASP A 218 8.47 -10.69 8.59
CA ASP A 218 9.11 -10.06 9.74
C ASP A 218 8.68 -8.59 9.86
N ALA A 219 9.06 -7.75 8.90
CA ALA A 219 8.91 -6.30 9.04
C ALA A 219 7.44 -5.85 9.04
N LEU A 220 6.64 -6.28 8.05
CA LEU A 220 5.25 -5.85 7.90
C LEU A 220 4.29 -6.58 8.85
N THR A 221 4.62 -7.81 9.26
CA THR A 221 3.95 -8.47 10.40
C THR A 221 4.17 -7.69 11.68
N ALA A 222 5.40 -7.23 11.96
CA ALA A 222 5.70 -6.46 13.16
C ALA A 222 4.97 -5.10 13.20
N VAL A 223 4.77 -4.45 12.05
CA VAL A 223 3.94 -3.23 11.97
C VAL A 223 2.53 -3.47 12.49
N VAL A 224 1.96 -4.65 12.23
CA VAL A 224 0.63 -5.04 12.72
C VAL A 224 0.69 -5.45 14.18
N ASN A 225 1.67 -6.27 14.58
CA ASN A 225 1.70 -6.84 15.93
C ASN A 225 2.18 -5.85 17.01
N GLU A 226 3.10 -4.94 16.66
CA GLU A 226 3.80 -4.05 17.61
C GLU A 226 3.60 -2.56 17.28
N GLY A 227 3.04 -2.25 16.11
CA GLY A 227 3.07 -0.92 15.53
C GLY A 227 1.71 -0.32 15.22
N THR A 228 1.76 0.62 14.28
CA THR A 228 0.59 1.42 13.86
C THR A 228 -0.50 0.61 13.14
N GLY A 229 -0.21 -0.63 12.73
CA GLY A 229 -1.12 -1.50 11.99
C GLY A 229 -2.01 -2.39 12.84
N ALA A 230 -1.90 -2.37 14.18
CA ALA A 230 -2.65 -3.24 15.08
C ALA A 230 -4.17 -3.34 14.82
N PRO A 231 -4.88 -2.27 14.41
CA PRO A 231 -6.30 -2.38 14.08
C PRO A 231 -6.63 -3.30 12.89
N ALA A 232 -5.65 -3.68 12.07
CA ALA A 232 -5.83 -4.65 10.98
C ALA A 232 -5.73 -6.12 11.42
N ALA A 233 -5.31 -6.40 12.66
CA ALA A 233 -5.02 -7.76 13.11
C ALA A 233 -6.27 -8.67 13.12
N LEU A 234 -6.08 -9.92 12.67
CA LEU A 234 -7.06 -11.00 12.74
C LEU A 234 -6.75 -11.94 13.91
N LYS A 235 -7.77 -12.65 14.39
CA LYS A 235 -7.61 -13.58 15.53
C LYS A 235 -6.92 -14.90 15.14
N ASN A 236 -7.20 -15.41 13.95
CA ASN A 236 -6.81 -16.76 13.49
C ASN A 236 -5.91 -16.74 12.26
N CYS A 237 -5.34 -15.58 11.90
CA CYS A 237 -4.50 -15.44 10.73
C CYS A 237 -3.50 -14.30 10.92
N GLN A 238 -2.22 -14.53 10.60
CA GLN A 238 -1.22 -13.47 10.70
C GLN A 238 -1.36 -12.50 9.53
N VAL A 239 -1.78 -11.27 9.86
CA VAL A 239 -1.82 -10.15 8.92
C VAL A 239 -0.47 -9.46 8.87
N TRP A 240 -0.09 -8.99 7.70
CA TRP A 240 1.04 -8.10 7.47
C TRP A 240 0.53 -6.86 6.74
N GLY A 241 1.14 -5.70 6.99
CA GLY A 241 0.73 -4.48 6.29
C GLY A 241 1.40 -3.21 6.77
N LYS A 242 0.99 -2.10 6.19
CA LYS A 242 1.53 -0.77 6.46
C LYS A 242 0.46 0.30 6.42
N THR A 243 0.52 1.19 7.40
CA THR A 243 -0.25 2.43 7.44
C THR A 243 0.42 3.54 6.64
N GLY A 244 -0.40 4.42 6.05
CA GLY A 244 -0.01 5.67 5.42
C GLY A 244 -0.94 6.80 5.83
N THR A 245 -0.38 7.98 6.03
CA THR A 245 -1.12 9.23 6.20
C THR A 245 -0.26 10.31 5.57
N ALA A 246 -0.67 10.78 4.40
CA ALA A 246 0.07 11.76 3.62
C ALA A 246 -0.73 13.06 3.55
N ASN A 247 -0.07 14.19 3.77
CA ASN A 247 -0.67 15.49 3.49
C ASN A 247 -0.92 15.62 1.99
N MET A 248 -2.02 16.28 1.62
CA MET A 248 -2.30 16.54 0.21
C MET A 248 -1.45 17.73 -0.27
N ALA A 249 -0.90 17.65 -1.48
CA ALA A 249 -0.24 18.80 -2.09
C ALA A 249 -1.28 19.88 -2.46
N LEU A 250 -0.92 21.16 -2.26
CA LEU A 250 -1.75 22.29 -2.64
C LEU A 250 -1.45 22.77 -4.07
N PRO A 251 -2.45 23.25 -4.83
CA PRO A 251 -2.21 23.97 -6.07
C PRO A 251 -1.30 25.19 -5.81
N GLY A 252 -0.17 25.29 -6.53
CA GLY A 252 0.80 26.38 -6.34
C GLY A 252 1.94 26.08 -5.36
N GLY A 253 1.93 24.90 -4.72
CA GLY A 253 3.03 24.42 -3.87
C GLY A 253 2.69 24.37 -2.38
N GLY A 254 3.47 23.60 -1.64
CA GLY A 254 3.21 23.32 -0.22
C GLY A 254 2.20 22.19 0.01
N TYR A 255 1.86 21.98 1.28
CA TYR A 255 1.01 20.89 1.73
C TYR A 255 -0.19 21.43 2.51
N ASP A 256 -1.33 20.78 2.32
CA ASP A 256 -2.53 21.02 3.10
C ASP A 256 -2.36 20.41 4.50
N GLU A 257 -2.43 21.24 5.53
CA GLU A 257 -2.29 20.83 6.93
C GLU A 257 -3.56 20.19 7.51
N SER A 258 -4.70 20.33 6.82
CA SER A 258 -6.00 19.85 7.26
C SER A 258 -6.47 18.62 6.50
N ASN A 259 -6.05 18.45 5.25
CA ASN A 259 -6.49 17.37 4.37
C ASN A 259 -5.41 16.32 4.12
N TYR A 260 -5.81 15.06 4.29
CA TYR A 260 -4.92 13.90 4.26
C TYR A 260 -5.46 12.81 3.35
N VAL A 261 -4.55 11.99 2.82
CA VAL A 261 -4.86 10.67 2.29
C VAL A 261 -4.48 9.63 3.34
N ALA A 262 -5.48 8.96 3.90
CA ALA A 262 -5.31 7.94 4.92
C ALA A 262 -5.41 6.56 4.29
N SER A 263 -4.32 5.79 4.34
CA SER A 263 -4.23 4.50 3.65
C SER A 263 -3.80 3.38 4.58
N PHE A 264 -4.26 2.18 4.27
CA PHE A 264 -3.68 0.94 4.76
C PHE A 264 -3.56 -0.04 3.61
N VAL A 265 -2.40 -0.66 3.48
CA VAL A 265 -2.19 -1.78 2.56
C VAL A 265 -1.68 -2.96 3.35
N GLY A 266 -2.26 -4.12 3.14
CA GLY A 266 -1.88 -5.32 3.85
C GLY A 266 -2.45 -6.57 3.20
N GLY A 267 -2.08 -7.72 3.74
CA GLY A 267 -2.50 -9.00 3.24
C GLY A 267 -2.41 -10.06 4.31
N ALA A 268 -2.85 -11.26 3.93
CA ALA A 268 -2.82 -12.42 4.79
C ALA A 268 -2.98 -13.71 3.96
N PRO A 269 -2.57 -14.87 4.51
CA PRO A 269 -1.63 -15.04 5.64
C PRO A 269 -0.23 -14.49 5.34
N ALA A 270 0.59 -14.19 6.36
CA ALA A 270 1.96 -13.69 6.15
C ALA A 270 2.94 -14.75 5.63
N ASP A 271 2.78 -16.00 6.05
CA ASP A 271 3.60 -17.14 5.63
C ASP A 271 3.28 -17.58 4.18
N LYS A 272 2.00 -17.55 3.80
CA LYS A 272 1.53 -17.85 2.45
C LYS A 272 0.50 -16.81 1.96
N PRO A 273 0.94 -15.63 1.50
CA PRO A 273 0.03 -14.56 1.11
C PRO A 273 -0.97 -14.96 0.02
N ALA A 274 -2.25 -14.94 0.36
CA ALA A 274 -3.33 -15.28 -0.56
C ALA A 274 -3.93 -14.03 -1.20
N VAL A 275 -4.08 -12.95 -0.42
CA VAL A 275 -4.73 -11.69 -0.85
C VAL A 275 -3.91 -10.49 -0.38
N VAL A 276 -3.90 -9.44 -1.20
CA VAL A 276 -3.40 -8.10 -0.85
C VAL A 276 -4.57 -7.13 -1.03
N VAL A 277 -4.78 -6.27 -0.05
CA VAL A 277 -5.85 -5.28 0.01
C VAL A 277 -5.22 -3.92 0.27
N LEU A 278 -5.60 -2.92 -0.52
CA LEU A 278 -5.29 -1.52 -0.27
C LEU A 278 -6.59 -0.75 -0.12
N VAL A 279 -6.72 0.00 0.96
CA VAL A 279 -7.80 0.96 1.18
C VAL A 279 -7.19 2.33 1.38
N SER A 280 -7.66 3.31 0.62
CA SER A 280 -7.27 4.72 0.73
C SER A 280 -8.52 5.58 0.88
N ILE A 281 -8.53 6.43 1.91
CA ILE A 281 -9.61 7.35 2.22
C ILE A 281 -9.05 8.77 2.09
N ILE A 282 -9.58 9.51 1.12
CA ILE A 282 -9.20 10.90 0.86
C ILE A 282 -10.05 11.81 1.73
N ARG A 283 -9.41 12.76 2.43
CA ARG A 283 -10.05 13.71 3.37
C ARG A 283 -10.98 13.03 4.38
N PRO A 284 -10.46 12.15 5.26
CA PRO A 284 -11.30 11.51 6.27
C PRO A 284 -12.05 12.54 7.11
N ASN A 285 -13.38 12.35 7.27
CA ASN A 285 -14.20 13.26 8.06
C ASN A 285 -13.87 13.11 9.56
N ARG A 286 -13.22 14.13 10.12
CA ARG A 286 -12.78 14.17 11.52
C ARG A 286 -13.93 14.33 12.50
N ASP A 287 -15.05 14.92 12.08
CA ASP A 287 -16.22 15.18 12.93
C ASP A 287 -16.91 13.88 13.36
N LEU A 288 -16.64 12.78 12.65
CA LEU A 288 -17.11 11.44 13.03
C LEU A 288 -16.39 10.86 14.27
N GLY A 289 -15.37 11.55 14.81
CA GLY A 289 -14.65 11.13 16.02
C GLY A 289 -13.83 9.85 15.89
N LYS A 290 -13.69 9.28 14.68
CA LYS A 290 -12.92 8.04 14.44
C LYS A 290 -11.41 8.27 14.35
N GLY A 291 -10.99 9.51 14.17
CA GLY A 291 -9.61 9.90 13.84
C GLY A 291 -9.44 10.11 12.33
N TYR A 292 -8.20 10.31 11.89
CA TYR A 292 -7.90 10.61 10.47
C TYR A 292 -6.75 9.79 9.89
N SER A 293 -5.99 9.05 10.71
CA SER A 293 -4.83 8.31 10.22
C SER A 293 -5.24 6.99 9.55
N GLY A 294 -4.39 6.48 8.66
CA GLY A 294 -4.62 5.22 7.96
C GLY A 294 -4.86 4.04 8.90
N GLY A 295 -4.17 3.99 10.04
CA GLY A 295 -4.39 2.98 11.07
C GLY A 295 -5.77 3.07 11.76
N ARG A 296 -6.39 4.24 11.77
CA ARG A 296 -7.70 4.47 12.43
C ARG A 296 -8.87 4.30 11.49
N VAL A 297 -8.75 4.75 10.24
CA VAL A 297 -9.88 4.78 9.30
C VAL A 297 -9.78 3.74 8.18
N ALA A 298 -8.57 3.37 7.73
CA ALA A 298 -8.40 2.41 6.63
C ALA A 298 -8.11 0.98 7.11
N ALA A 299 -7.27 0.82 8.14
CA ALA A 299 -6.90 -0.50 8.66
C ALA A 299 -8.09 -1.36 9.13
N PRO A 300 -9.12 -0.81 9.82
CA PRO A 300 -10.32 -1.59 10.17
C PRO A 300 -11.12 -2.06 8.95
N VAL A 301 -11.14 -1.28 7.87
CA VAL A 301 -11.81 -1.67 6.61
C VAL A 301 -11.06 -2.82 5.96
N VAL A 302 -9.72 -2.75 5.92
CA VAL A 302 -8.89 -3.86 5.42
C VAL A 302 -9.10 -5.12 6.25
N LYS A 303 -9.18 -5.00 7.58
CA LYS A 303 -9.52 -6.13 8.46
C LYS A 303 -10.82 -6.81 8.04
N GLU A 304 -11.88 -6.04 7.89
CA GLU A 304 -13.21 -6.55 7.54
C GLU A 304 -13.21 -7.23 6.17
N ILE A 305 -12.52 -6.66 5.18
CA ILE A 305 -12.35 -7.28 3.86
C ILE A 305 -11.63 -8.62 3.99
N LEU A 306 -10.54 -8.70 4.76
CA LEU A 306 -9.78 -9.94 4.96
C LEU A 306 -10.60 -11.00 5.73
N GLU A 307 -11.34 -10.60 6.78
CA GLU A 307 -12.21 -11.50 7.56
C GLU A 307 -13.27 -12.20 6.70
N ASN A 308 -13.77 -11.53 5.67
CA ASN A 308 -14.77 -12.11 4.76
C ASN A 308 -14.12 -12.84 3.57
N THR A 309 -13.02 -12.32 3.03
CA THR A 309 -12.40 -12.85 1.81
C THR A 309 -11.64 -14.15 2.06
N LEU A 310 -10.89 -14.25 3.16
CA LEU A 310 -10.04 -15.42 3.42
C LEU A 310 -10.87 -16.70 3.60
N PRO A 311 -11.99 -16.71 4.35
CA PRO A 311 -12.86 -17.88 4.41
C PRO A 311 -13.55 -18.19 3.09
N TYR A 312 -14.03 -17.17 2.37
CA TYR A 312 -14.64 -17.35 1.05
C TYR A 312 -13.70 -18.04 0.05
N LEU A 313 -12.40 -17.73 0.13
CA LEU A 313 -11.37 -18.37 -0.69
C LEU A 313 -10.88 -19.72 -0.13
N GLY A 314 -11.42 -20.19 1.00
CA GLY A 314 -10.98 -21.43 1.65
C GLY A 314 -9.55 -21.37 2.19
N VAL A 315 -9.04 -20.17 2.48
CA VAL A 315 -7.67 -19.97 2.99
C VAL A 315 -7.60 -20.18 4.50
N ILE A 316 -8.67 -19.81 5.20
CA ILE A 316 -8.89 -20.07 6.63
C ILE A 316 -10.32 -20.59 6.81
N ASP A 317 -10.60 -21.24 7.94
CA ASP A 317 -11.97 -21.63 8.27
C ASP A 317 -12.85 -20.41 8.54
N HIS A 318 -14.14 -20.52 8.23
CA HIS A 318 -15.13 -19.53 8.65
C HIS A 318 -15.08 -19.42 10.19
N PRO A 319 -14.96 -18.20 10.75
CA PRO A 319 -15.15 -18.03 12.18
C PRO A 319 -16.54 -18.56 12.52
N GLU A 320 -16.68 -19.31 13.62
CA GLU A 320 -17.98 -19.80 14.04
C GLU A 320 -19.00 -18.65 14.05
N PRO A 321 -20.22 -18.87 13.54
CA PRO A 321 -21.23 -17.81 13.54
C PRO A 321 -21.37 -17.29 14.96
N LYS A 322 -21.19 -15.97 15.14
CA LYS A 322 -21.49 -15.33 16.43
C LYS A 322 -22.90 -15.76 16.81
N PRO A 323 -23.14 -16.29 18.03
CA PRO A 323 -24.49 -16.66 18.43
C PRO A 323 -25.38 -15.45 18.21
N LEU A 324 -26.48 -15.66 17.49
CA LEU A 324 -27.47 -14.63 17.26
C LEU A 324 -27.82 -14.02 18.61
N ARG A 325 -27.64 -12.70 18.75
CA ARG A 325 -28.14 -12.00 19.93
C ARG A 325 -29.63 -12.32 20.02
N PRO A 326 -30.15 -12.84 21.16
CA PRO A 326 -31.57 -13.08 21.30
C PRO A 326 -32.30 -11.79 20.93
N ASN A 327 -33.25 -11.90 19.99
CA ASN A 327 -34.10 -10.78 19.59
C ASN A 327 -34.62 -10.10 20.86
N GLN A 328 -34.28 -8.82 21.06
CA GLN A 328 -35.07 -7.95 21.92
C GLN A 328 -36.38 -7.69 21.19
N VAL A 329 -37.28 -8.67 21.23
CA VAL A 329 -38.71 -8.44 21.04
C VAL A 329 -39.19 -7.79 22.33
N THR A 330 -38.94 -6.50 22.48
CA THR A 330 -39.80 -5.68 23.34
C THR A 330 -41.10 -5.49 22.59
N ALA A 331 -42.08 -6.30 22.94
CA ALA A 331 -43.47 -6.07 22.60
C ALA A 331 -43.86 -4.67 23.10
N GLN A 332 -44.17 -3.77 22.18
CA GLN A 332 -45.05 -2.65 22.49
C GLN A 332 -46.49 -3.18 22.44
N ARG A 333 -47.11 -3.27 23.61
CA ARG A 333 -48.54 -3.08 23.81
C ARG A 333 -48.71 -1.96 24.82
#